data_AF-I9VX74-F1
#
_entry.id   AF-I9VX74-F1
#
_cell.length_a   1.000
_cell.length_b   1.000
_cell.length_c   1.000
_cell.angle_alpha   90.00
_cell.angle_beta   90.00
_cell.angle_gamma   90.00
#
_symmetry.space_group_name_H-M   'P 1'
#
loop_
_entity.id
_entity.type
_entity.pdbx_description
1 polymer ?
#
loop_
_entity_poly.entity_id
_entity_poly.type
_entity_poly.pdbx_seq_one_letter_code
_entity_poly.pdbx_strand_id
1 'polypeptide(L)' 'MQLIYIIAILFVVLTFFIALSLKADWKEIDRNNRLYYVDGYHIYYDRKILREINSVTNYKKETI' A
#
# COMPACT_ATOMS: atom_id res chain seq x y z
N MET A 1 24.19 -21.94 -20.15
CA MET A 1 24.95 -21.70 -18.90
C MET A 1 24.52 -20.41 -18.19
N GLN A 2 24.46 -19.24 -18.86
CA GLN A 2 24.06 -17.96 -18.23
C GLN A 2 22.66 -17.95 -17.61
N LEU A 3 21.66 -18.55 -18.26
CA LEU A 3 20.27 -18.61 -17.76
C LEU A 3 20.16 -19.28 -16.38
N ILE A 4 20.93 -20.34 -16.14
CA ILE A 4 20.92 -21.07 -14.86
C ILE A 4 21.39 -20.17 -13.73
N TYR A 5 22.41 -19.33 -13.96
CA TYR A 5 22.89 -18.37 -12.97
C TYR A 5 21.87 -17.29 -12.66
N ILE A 6 21.16 -16.78 -13.69
CA ILE A 6 20.09 -15.80 -13.48
C ILE A 6 18.98 -16.41 -12.62
N ILE A 7 18.55 -17.63 -12.94
CA ILE A 7 17.53 -18.36 -12.18
C ILE A 7 18.00 -18.59 -10.74
N ALA A 8 19.24 -19.05 -10.55
CA ALA A 8 19.80 -19.27 -9.22
C ALA A 8 19.83 -17.99 -8.37
N ILE A 9 20.23 -16.85 -8.95
CA ILE A 9 20.23 -15.56 -8.27
C ILE A 9 18.80 -15.17 -7.85
N LEU A 10 17.82 -15.32 -8.75
CA LEU A 10 16.42 -15.04 -8.43
C LEU A 10 15.91 -15.91 -7.27
N PHE A 11 16.26 -17.20 -7.25
CA PHE A 11 15.91 -18.09 -6.15
C PHE A 11 16.57 -17.70 -4.82
N VAL A 12 17.85 -17.31 -4.83
CA VAL A 12 18.55 -16.83 -3.63
C VAL A 12 17.89 -15.55 -3.10
N VAL A 13 17.58 -14.60 -3.98
CA VAL A 13 16.90 -13.36 -3.60
C VAL A 13 15.49 -13.66 -3.04
N LEU A 14 14.73 -14.53 -3.70
CA LEU A 14 13.38 -14.91 -3.25
C LEU A 14 13.42 -15.58 -1.87
N THR A 15 14.27 -16.57 -1.68
CA THR A 15 14.42 -17.28 -0.40
C THR A 15 14.87 -16.35 0.71
N PHE A 16 15.76 -15.40 0.41
CA PHE A 16 16.16 -14.36 1.35
C PHE A 16 14.97 -13.47 1.77
N PHE A 17 14.17 -13.00 0.80
CA PHE A 17 12.97 -12.22 1.10
C PHE A 17 11.93 -13.00 1.91
N ILE A 18 11.74 -14.29 1.62
CA ILE A 18 10.85 -15.17 2.40
C ILE A 18 11.37 -15.29 3.84
N ALA A 19 12.67 -15.52 4.03
CA ALA A 19 13.25 -15.64 5.37
C ALA A 19 13.11 -14.34 6.19
N LEU A 20 13.33 -13.18 5.55
CA LEU A 20 13.11 -11.88 6.19
C LEU A 20 11.63 -11.67 6.53
N SER A 21 10.74 -12.02 5.59
CA SER A 21 9.29 -11.96 5.75
C SER A 21 8.82 -12.80 6.95
N LEU A 22 9.33 -14.02 7.11
CA LEU A 22 8.97 -14.88 8.24
C LEU A 22 9.41 -14.31 9.61
N LYS A 23 10.49 -13.52 9.63
CA LYS A 23 10.97 -12.83 10.85
C LYS A 23 10.35 -11.46 11.06
N ALA A 24 9.69 -10.90 10.05
CA ALA A 24 9.08 -9.59 10.14
C ALA A 24 7.92 -9.62 11.14
N ASP A 25 7.80 -8.57 11.95
CA ASP A 25 6.64 -8.37 12.79
C ASP A 25 5.46 -7.90 11.93
N TRP A 26 4.75 -8.87 11.36
CA TRP A 26 3.56 -8.61 10.55
C TRP A 26 2.47 -7.86 11.31
N LYS A 27 2.41 -8.01 12.64
CA LYS A 27 1.39 -7.34 13.46
C LYS A 27 1.71 -5.86 13.61
N GLU A 28 2.98 -5.52 13.78
CA GLU A 28 3.44 -4.13 13.82
C GLU A 28 3.33 -3.47 12.44
N ILE A 29 3.67 -4.19 11.37
CA ILE A 29 3.47 -3.73 10.00
C ILE A 29 1.97 -3.50 9.72
N ASP A 30 1.09 -4.44 10.09
CA ASP A 30 -0.36 -4.28 9.91
C ASP A 30 -0.91 -3.11 10.75
N ARG A 31 -0.45 -2.94 11.98
CA ARG A 31 -0.83 -1.80 12.84
C ARG A 31 -0.44 -0.47 12.19
N ASN A 32 0.80 -0.36 11.73
CA ASN A 32 1.29 0.84 11.07
C ASN A 32 0.58 1.09 9.73
N ASN A 33 0.30 0.03 8.97
CA ASN A 33 -0.50 0.12 7.75
C ASN A 33 -1.91 0.63 8.06
N ARG A 34 -2.60 0.07 9.07
CA ARG A 34 -3.93 0.49 9.51
C ARG A 34 -4.01 1.95 9.95
N LEU A 35 -2.93 2.56 10.43
CA LEU A 35 -2.93 4.02 10.67
C LEU A 35 -3.15 4.83 9.38
N TYR A 36 -2.91 4.22 8.21
CA TYR A 36 -3.19 4.77 6.89
C TYR A 36 -4.49 4.23 6.27
N TYR A 37 -5.28 3.42 7.00
CA TYR A 37 -6.62 2.97 6.63
C TYR A 37 -7.64 3.41 7.69
N VAL A 38 -8.51 4.35 7.34
CA VAL A 38 -9.68 4.69 8.17
C VAL A 38 -10.88 4.09 7.48
N ASP A 39 -11.66 3.27 8.20
CA ASP A 39 -12.89 2.63 7.69
C ASP A 39 -12.73 1.86 6.37
N GLY A 40 -11.55 1.26 6.14
CA GLY A 40 -11.25 0.51 4.92
C GLY A 40 -10.83 1.36 3.72
N TYR A 41 -10.83 2.69 3.84
CA TYR A 41 -10.35 3.63 2.81
C TYR A 41 -8.87 3.95 2.99
N HIS A 42 -8.11 3.85 1.90
CA HIS A 42 -6.70 4.26 1.85
C HIS A 42 -6.58 5.78 2.00
N ILE A 43 -6.24 6.25 3.21
CA ILE A 43 -6.15 7.68 3.54
C ILE A 43 -5.15 8.42 2.63
N TYR A 44 -4.16 7.71 2.09
CA TYR A 44 -3.08 8.28 1.28
C TYR A 44 -3.56 8.89 -0.05
N TYR A 45 -4.59 8.32 -0.70
CA TYR A 45 -5.18 8.87 -1.92
C TYR A 45 -6.56 9.50 -1.69
N ASP A 46 -7.25 9.11 -0.62
CA ASP A 46 -8.62 9.51 -0.37
C ASP A 46 -8.76 10.99 0.01
N ARG A 47 -7.79 11.60 0.71
CA ARG A 47 -7.88 13.05 1.04
C ARG A 47 -7.96 13.95 -0.20
N LYS A 48 -7.36 13.54 -1.34
CA LYS A 48 -7.46 14.30 -2.60
C LYS A 48 -8.83 14.11 -3.24
N ILE A 49 -9.32 12.87 -3.29
CA ILE A 49 -10.64 12.51 -3.82
C ILE A 49 -11.76 13.16 -2.98
N LEU A 50 -11.65 13.10 -1.66
CA LEU A 50 -12.58 13.76 -0.73
C LEU A 50 -12.54 15.29 -0.84
N ARG A 51 -11.38 15.92 -1.10
CA ARG A 51 -11.33 17.37 -1.36
C ARG A 51 -12.07 17.72 -2.65
N GLU A 52 -11.90 16.91 -3.68
CA GLU A 52 -12.58 17.11 -4.97
C GLU A 52 -14.10 16.93 -4.83
N ILE A 53 -14.55 15.83 -4.22
CA ILE A 53 -15.98 15.58 -3.93
C ILE A 53 -16.58 16.71 -3.09
N ASN A 54 -15.92 17.11 -2.00
CA ASN A 54 -16.43 18.20 -1.14
C ASN A 54 -16.49 19.55 -1.86
N SER A 55 -15.54 19.86 -2.75
CA SER A 55 -15.59 21.09 -3.55
C SER A 55 -16.76 21.09 -4.53
N VAL A 56 -17.00 19.97 -5.21
CA VAL A 56 -18.12 19.79 -6.15
C VAL A 56 -19.47 19.86 -5.41
N THR A 57 -19.58 19.21 -4.25
CA THR A 57 -20.81 19.25 -3.43
C THR A 57 -21.11 20.65 -2.90
N ASN A 58 -20.11 21.40 -2.43
CA ASN A 58 -20.31 22.78 -1.98
C ASN A 58 -20.71 23.71 -3.12
N TYR A 59 -20.04 23.61 -4.28
CA TYR A 59 -20.42 24.39 -5.46
C TYR A 59 -21.88 24.15 -5.87
N LYS A 60 -22.32 22.89 -5.87
CA LYS A 60 -23.72 22.53 -6.19
C LYS A 60 -24.72 23.06 -5.16
N LYS A 61 -24.33 23.18 -3.89
CA LYS A 61 -25.18 23.74 -2.84
C LYS A 61 -25.28 25.26 -2.93
N GLU A 62 -24.25 25.95 -3.42
CA GLU A 62 -24.26 27.40 -3.64
C GLU A 62 -25.00 27.82 -4.92
N THR A 63 -25.22 26.88 -5.86
CA THR A 63 -25.87 27.13 -7.15
C THR A 63 -27.32 26.65 -7.25
N ILE A 64 -27.91 26.15 -6.15
CA ILE A 64 -29.33 25.76 -6.03
C ILE A 64 -30.06 26.71 -5.08
#